data_AF-A0AAV5H744-F1
#
_entry.id   AF-A0AAV5H744-F1
#
_cell.length_a   1.000
_cell.length_b   1.000
_cell.length_c   1.000
_cell.angle_alpha   90.00
_cell.angle_beta   90.00
_cell.angle_gamma   90.00
#
_symmetry.space_group_name_H-M   'P 1'
#
loop_
_entity.id
_entity.type
_entity.pdbx_description
1 polymer ?
#
loop_
_entity_poly.entity_id
_entity_poly.type
_entity_poly.pdbx_seq_one_letter_code
_entity_poly.pdbx_strand_id
1 'polypeptide(L)'
;MALFESYERRIDKINAVLNSYGIASLEEAEKITKDAGLDVYDQVKKIQPICFENACWAYIVGAAIAIKKGCKRAADAAAAIGEGLQAFCIPGSVADTRKVGLGHGNLGKMLLEEETECFCFLAGHESFAAAEGAIGIAEKANKVRQKPLRVILNGLGKDAAQVISRINGFTFVETEYDPYTNTVKEVYRKAYSEGLRAKVNCYGANDVCEGVAIMHKEGVDVSITGNSTNPTRFQHPVAGTYKKECLEQGKKYFSVASGGGTGRTLHPDNMAAGPASYGMTDTMGRMHSDAQFAGSSSVPAHVEMMGLIGAGNNPMVGMTVAVAVSIEESAKAGKF
;
A
#
# COMPACT_ATOMS: atom_id res chain seq x y z
N MET A 1 4.08 -5.43 32.37
CA MET A 1 3.21 -4.55 31.56
C MET A 1 3.00 -5.23 30.22
N ALA A 2 1.82 -5.10 29.61
CA ALA A 2 1.61 -5.56 28.24
C ALA A 2 2.56 -4.81 27.29
N LEU A 3 3.21 -5.53 26.38
CA LEU A 3 4.17 -4.97 25.43
C LEU A 3 3.50 -4.14 24.32
N PHE A 4 2.20 -4.40 24.06
CA PHE A 4 1.43 -3.77 23.00
C PHE A 4 -0.09 -3.91 23.23
N GLU A 5 -0.88 -3.23 22.41
CA GLU A 5 -2.33 -3.08 22.54
C GLU A 5 -3.09 -4.38 22.22
N SER A 6 -4.10 -4.71 23.03
CA SER A 6 -4.88 -5.96 22.93
C SER A 6 -4.02 -7.24 23.08
N TYR A 7 -2.95 -7.20 23.86
CA TYR A 7 -1.98 -8.29 24.05
C TYR A 7 -2.61 -9.67 24.22
N GLU A 8 -3.51 -9.82 25.19
CA GLU A 8 -4.19 -11.10 25.51
C GLU A 8 -4.96 -11.68 24.33
N ARG A 9 -5.43 -10.84 23.41
CA ARG A 9 -6.20 -11.28 22.22
C ARG A 9 -5.30 -11.73 21.07
N ARG A 10 -4.00 -11.44 21.11
CA ARG A 10 -3.05 -11.65 19.99
C ARG A 10 -1.96 -12.65 20.33
N ILE A 11 -1.51 -12.69 21.59
CA ILE A 11 -0.26 -13.36 21.99
C ILE A 11 -0.22 -14.85 21.64
N ASP A 12 -1.33 -15.59 21.82
CA ASP A 12 -1.35 -17.03 21.52
C ASP A 12 -1.09 -17.31 20.04
N LYS A 13 -1.69 -16.51 19.16
CA LYS A 13 -1.48 -16.60 17.72
C LYS A 13 -0.06 -16.19 17.33
N ILE A 14 0.47 -15.13 17.93
CA ILE A 14 1.85 -14.67 17.69
C ILE A 14 2.85 -15.75 18.09
N ASN A 15 2.73 -16.31 19.29
CA ASN A 15 3.60 -17.37 19.79
C ASN A 15 3.52 -18.63 18.92
N ALA A 16 2.32 -19.02 18.48
CA ALA A 16 2.14 -20.14 17.58
C ALA A 16 2.91 -19.96 16.26
N VAL A 17 2.86 -18.77 15.65
CA VAL A 17 3.60 -18.45 14.42
C VAL A 17 5.11 -18.38 14.66
N LEU A 18 5.57 -17.74 15.74
CA LEU A 18 6.99 -17.70 16.08
C LEU A 18 7.57 -19.10 16.26
N ASN A 19 6.86 -19.96 17.00
CA ASN A 19 7.27 -21.34 17.23
C ASN A 19 7.34 -22.17 15.94
N SER A 20 6.45 -21.94 14.96
CA SER A 20 6.54 -22.65 13.67
C SER A 20 7.79 -22.28 12.86
N TYR A 21 8.43 -21.15 13.19
CA TYR A 21 9.71 -20.73 12.64
C TYR A 21 10.91 -21.03 13.56
N GLY A 22 10.68 -21.67 14.70
CA GLY A 22 11.73 -21.93 15.69
C GLY A 22 12.29 -20.66 16.31
N ILE A 23 11.41 -19.69 16.58
CA ILE A 23 11.67 -18.48 17.37
C ILE A 23 10.83 -18.63 18.66
N ALA A 24 11.47 -18.63 19.83
CA ALA A 24 10.84 -18.96 21.09
C ALA A 24 10.02 -17.82 21.70
N SER A 25 10.37 -16.56 21.40
CA SER A 25 9.68 -15.40 21.96
C SER A 25 9.84 -14.13 21.14
N LEU A 26 9.10 -13.08 21.52
CA LEU A 26 9.23 -11.74 20.94
C LEU A 26 10.62 -11.13 21.18
N GLU A 27 11.20 -11.39 22.35
CA GLU A 27 12.56 -10.96 22.70
C GLU A 27 13.60 -11.66 21.83
N GLU A 28 13.40 -12.95 21.51
CA GLU A 28 14.26 -13.65 20.55
C GLU A 28 14.10 -13.07 19.14
N ALA A 29 12.87 -12.76 18.71
CA ALA A 29 12.64 -12.10 17.43
C ALA A 29 13.37 -10.75 17.34
N GLU A 30 13.29 -9.92 18.39
CA GLU A 30 14.02 -8.66 18.47
C GLU A 30 15.53 -8.88 18.41
N LYS A 31 16.05 -9.85 19.18
CA LYS A 31 17.47 -10.19 19.17
C LYS A 31 17.96 -10.61 17.78
N ILE A 32 17.21 -11.46 17.07
CA ILE A 32 17.54 -11.87 15.69
C ILE A 32 17.71 -10.66 14.78
N THR A 33 16.78 -9.70 14.86
CA THR A 33 16.86 -8.49 14.03
C THR A 33 18.03 -7.58 14.40
N LYS A 34 18.32 -7.42 15.70
CA LYS A 34 19.45 -6.62 16.20
C LYS A 34 20.80 -7.27 15.86
N ASP A 35 20.91 -8.58 15.97
CA ASP A 35 22.12 -9.34 15.60
C ASP A 35 22.40 -9.23 14.09
N ALA A 36 21.34 -9.16 13.26
CA ALA A 36 21.44 -8.80 11.83
C ALA A 36 21.71 -7.30 11.59
N GLY A 37 21.93 -6.50 12.64
CA GLY A 37 22.22 -5.07 12.57
C GLY A 37 21.05 -4.22 12.08
N LEU A 38 19.82 -4.66 12.32
CA LEU A 38 18.60 -3.94 11.96
C LEU A 38 17.96 -3.33 13.20
N ASP A 39 17.70 -2.02 13.16
CA ASP A 39 16.82 -1.36 14.11
C ASP A 39 15.43 -1.22 13.51
N VAL A 40 14.64 -2.29 13.60
CA VAL A 40 13.30 -2.36 12.98
C VAL A 40 12.31 -1.45 13.71
N TYR A 41 12.44 -1.32 15.03
CA TYR A 41 11.57 -0.48 15.84
C TYR A 41 11.67 0.99 15.40
N ASP A 42 12.88 1.53 15.33
CA ASP A 42 13.10 2.92 14.92
C ASP A 42 12.72 3.16 13.46
N GLN A 43 12.93 2.18 12.58
CA GLN A 43 12.50 2.28 11.19
C GLN A 43 10.99 2.48 11.08
N VAL A 44 10.21 1.73 11.85
CA VAL A 44 8.74 1.84 11.88
C VAL A 44 8.32 3.20 12.45
N LYS A 45 8.87 3.61 13.60
CA LYS A 45 8.55 4.90 14.23
C LYS A 45 8.97 6.11 13.38
N LYS A 46 10.07 6.04 12.63
CA LYS A 46 10.48 7.12 11.71
C LYS A 46 9.49 7.32 10.56
N ILE A 47 8.82 6.27 10.11
CA ILE A 47 7.84 6.35 9.02
C ILE A 47 6.50 6.88 9.53
N GLN A 48 6.05 6.41 10.68
CA GLN A 48 4.84 6.93 11.32
C GLN A 48 5.04 7.01 12.85
N PRO A 49 5.43 8.18 13.38
CA PRO A 49 5.72 8.32 14.81
C PRO A 49 4.56 7.98 15.74
N ILE A 50 3.32 8.17 15.25
CA ILE A 50 2.08 7.91 15.97
C ILE A 50 1.58 6.46 15.86
N CYS A 51 2.33 5.55 15.23
CA CYS A 51 1.93 4.15 15.14
C CYS A 51 1.96 3.47 16.52
N PHE A 52 1.11 2.46 16.65
CA PHE A 52 0.95 1.70 17.89
C PHE A 52 2.14 0.78 18.12
N GLU A 53 2.30 0.29 19.36
CA GLU A 53 3.35 -0.67 19.68
C GLU A 53 3.14 -2.00 18.93
N ASN A 54 1.88 -2.37 18.69
CA ASN A 54 1.50 -3.46 17.80
C ASN A 54 2.24 -3.42 16.45
N ALA A 55 2.36 -2.24 15.82
CA ALA A 55 3.04 -2.12 14.54
C ALA A 55 4.53 -2.44 14.66
N CYS A 56 5.20 -1.86 15.65
CA CYS A 56 6.64 -2.04 15.85
C CYS A 56 6.99 -3.51 16.09
N TRP A 57 6.26 -4.17 16.98
CA TRP A 57 6.46 -5.59 17.26
C TRP A 57 6.09 -6.50 16.08
N ALA A 58 5.04 -6.18 15.32
CA ALA A 58 4.66 -6.96 14.15
C ALA A 58 5.75 -6.94 13.06
N TYR A 59 6.39 -5.78 12.83
CA TYR A 59 7.51 -5.70 11.89
C TYR A 59 8.78 -6.36 12.42
N ILE A 60 9.06 -6.30 13.73
CA ILE A 60 10.16 -7.06 14.34
C ILE A 60 9.96 -8.56 14.11
N VAL A 61 8.77 -9.08 14.42
CA VAL A 61 8.43 -10.49 14.19
C VAL A 61 8.55 -10.84 12.71
N GLY A 62 7.99 -10.03 11.82
CA GLY A 62 8.08 -10.25 10.38
C GLY A 62 9.51 -10.27 9.85
N ALA A 63 10.37 -9.36 10.33
CA ALA A 63 11.78 -9.31 9.97
C ALA A 63 12.56 -10.52 10.51
N ALA A 64 12.29 -10.94 11.75
CA ALA A 64 12.91 -12.12 12.33
C ALA A 64 12.54 -13.39 11.56
N ILE A 65 11.27 -13.53 11.16
CA ILE A 65 10.81 -14.63 10.30
C ILE A 65 11.55 -14.61 8.96
N ALA A 66 11.67 -13.45 8.32
CA ALA A 66 12.41 -13.31 7.06
C ALA A 66 13.87 -13.74 7.17
N ILE A 67 14.57 -13.31 8.22
CA ILE A 67 15.96 -13.69 8.51
C ILE A 67 16.06 -15.20 8.75
N LYS A 68 15.16 -15.77 9.55
CA LYS A 68 15.15 -17.21 9.88
C LYS A 68 14.88 -18.08 8.65
N LYS A 69 14.07 -17.60 7.71
CA LYS A 69 13.83 -18.24 6.40
C LYS A 69 15.01 -18.09 5.42
N GLY A 70 16.03 -17.32 5.76
CA GLY A 70 17.17 -17.04 4.89
C GLY A 70 16.81 -16.15 3.69
N CYS A 71 15.83 -15.26 3.84
CA CYS A 71 15.43 -14.34 2.77
C CYS A 71 16.55 -13.34 2.48
N LYS A 72 17.20 -13.48 1.32
CA LYS A 72 18.28 -12.58 0.87
C LYS A 72 17.82 -11.48 -0.10
N ARG A 73 16.65 -11.65 -0.71
CA ARG A 73 16.03 -10.67 -1.61
C ARG A 73 14.94 -9.92 -0.86
N ALA A 74 14.83 -8.61 -1.08
CA ALA A 74 13.83 -7.76 -0.43
C ALA A 74 12.41 -8.23 -0.78
N ALA A 75 12.16 -8.68 -2.01
CA ALA A 75 10.87 -9.22 -2.42
C ALA A 75 10.41 -10.41 -1.56
N ASP A 76 11.33 -11.35 -1.25
CA ASP A 76 11.04 -12.51 -0.40
C ASP A 76 10.90 -12.11 1.07
N ALA A 77 11.72 -11.16 1.53
CA ALA A 77 11.63 -10.59 2.87
C ALA A 77 10.28 -9.88 3.09
N ALA A 78 9.78 -9.12 2.10
CA ALA A 78 8.48 -8.45 2.17
C ALA A 78 7.32 -9.45 2.32
N ALA A 79 7.36 -10.57 1.60
CA ALA A 79 6.36 -11.64 1.76
C ALA A 79 6.41 -12.24 3.17
N ALA A 80 7.59 -12.52 3.71
CA ALA A 80 7.77 -13.03 5.06
C ALA A 80 7.35 -12.02 6.15
N ILE A 81 7.61 -10.72 5.94
CA ILE A 81 7.11 -9.66 6.83
C ILE A 81 5.58 -9.71 6.91
N GLY A 82 4.89 -9.96 5.79
CA GLY A 82 3.45 -10.13 5.75
C GLY A 82 2.92 -11.21 6.69
N GLU A 83 3.68 -12.28 6.92
CA GLU A 83 3.34 -13.33 7.88
C GLU A 83 3.38 -12.83 9.33
N GLY A 84 4.38 -12.02 9.67
CA GLY A 84 4.45 -11.34 10.96
C GLY A 84 3.29 -10.38 11.16
N LEU A 85 2.95 -9.57 10.15
CA LEU A 85 1.78 -8.69 10.19
C LEU A 85 0.48 -9.50 10.38
N GLN A 86 0.37 -10.66 9.72
CA GLN A 86 -0.80 -11.53 9.83
C GLN A 86 -0.92 -12.20 11.20
N ALA A 87 0.20 -12.54 11.83
CA ALA A 87 0.26 -13.12 13.17
C ALA A 87 -0.37 -12.16 14.19
N PHE A 88 -0.17 -10.86 13.99
CA PHE A 88 -0.76 -9.85 14.87
C PHE A 88 -2.25 -9.68 14.67
N CYS A 89 -2.86 -9.99 13.51
CA CYS A 89 -4.32 -9.80 13.34
C CYS A 89 -5.14 -10.51 14.42
N ILE A 90 -6.06 -9.77 15.07
CA ILE A 90 -6.95 -10.31 16.11
C ILE A 90 -7.81 -11.45 15.51
N PRO A 91 -7.84 -12.65 16.12
CA PRO A 91 -8.65 -13.76 15.63
C PRO A 91 -10.13 -13.37 15.42
N GLY A 92 -10.68 -13.71 14.24
CA GLY A 92 -12.06 -13.41 13.88
C GLY A 92 -12.35 -11.94 13.52
N SER A 93 -11.35 -11.06 13.58
CA SER A 93 -11.49 -9.69 13.08
C SER A 93 -11.54 -9.63 11.56
N VAL A 94 -11.98 -8.48 11.02
CA VAL A 94 -11.95 -8.21 9.58
C VAL A 94 -10.53 -8.38 9.02
N ALA A 95 -9.52 -7.92 9.75
CA ALA A 95 -8.12 -8.04 9.36
C ALA A 95 -7.65 -9.51 9.26
N ASP A 96 -8.13 -10.38 10.16
CA ASP A 96 -7.76 -11.79 10.18
C ASP A 96 -8.47 -12.60 9.09
N THR A 97 -9.79 -12.38 8.90
CA THR A 97 -10.57 -13.07 7.87
C THR A 97 -10.09 -12.72 6.47
N ARG A 98 -9.74 -11.45 6.22
CA ARG A 98 -9.29 -10.97 4.90
C ARG A 98 -7.80 -11.17 4.64
N LYS A 99 -7.07 -11.77 5.59
CA LYS A 99 -5.62 -11.99 5.48
C LYS A 99 -4.85 -10.71 5.16
N VAL A 100 -5.20 -9.61 5.83
CA VAL A 100 -4.70 -8.26 5.53
C VAL A 100 -3.18 -8.16 5.69
N GLY A 101 -2.59 -8.85 6.68
CA GLY A 101 -1.14 -8.87 6.87
C GLY A 101 -0.41 -9.51 5.69
N LEU A 102 -0.91 -10.66 5.21
CA LEU A 102 -0.36 -11.31 4.01
C LEU A 102 -0.55 -10.44 2.76
N GLY A 103 -1.69 -9.76 2.63
CA GLY A 103 -1.95 -8.80 1.56
C GLY A 103 -0.93 -7.67 1.52
N HIS A 104 -0.57 -7.11 2.67
CA HIS A 104 0.49 -6.09 2.77
C HIS A 104 1.86 -6.63 2.37
N GLY A 105 2.23 -7.83 2.82
CA GLY A 105 3.48 -8.46 2.42
C GLY A 105 3.56 -8.71 0.92
N ASN A 106 2.47 -9.19 0.32
CA ASN A 106 2.37 -9.41 -1.13
C ASN A 106 2.47 -8.12 -1.93
N LEU A 107 1.82 -7.04 -1.47
CA LEU A 107 1.99 -5.72 -2.10
C LEU A 107 3.45 -5.27 -2.03
N GLY A 108 4.08 -5.35 -0.85
CA GLY A 108 5.49 -5.02 -0.68
C GLY A 108 6.39 -5.82 -1.61
N LYS A 109 6.14 -7.13 -1.74
CA LYS A 109 6.82 -8.02 -2.68
C LYS A 109 6.69 -7.53 -4.13
N MET A 110 5.47 -7.27 -4.60
CA MET A 110 5.24 -6.83 -5.99
C MET A 110 6.02 -5.54 -6.30
N LEU A 111 6.02 -4.56 -5.38
CA LEU A 111 6.76 -3.30 -5.56
C LEU A 111 8.28 -3.47 -5.62
N LEU A 112 8.81 -4.60 -5.13
CA LEU A 112 10.24 -4.92 -5.11
C LEU A 112 10.66 -5.87 -6.25
N GLU A 113 9.71 -6.48 -6.96
CA GLU A 113 9.98 -7.37 -8.10
C GLU A 113 10.18 -6.56 -9.39
N GLU A 114 11.15 -6.97 -10.22
CA GLU A 114 11.51 -6.25 -11.45
C GLU A 114 10.39 -6.25 -12.50
N GLU A 115 9.51 -7.25 -12.45
CA GLU A 115 8.35 -7.39 -13.34
C GLU A 115 7.29 -6.30 -13.10
N THR A 116 7.30 -5.64 -11.94
CA THR A 116 6.44 -4.49 -11.67
C THR A 116 7.16 -3.23 -12.10
N GLU A 117 6.74 -2.62 -13.21
CA GLU A 117 7.36 -1.41 -13.75
C GLU A 117 6.60 -0.13 -13.35
N CYS A 118 5.29 -0.21 -13.17
CA CYS A 118 4.44 0.95 -12.84
C CYS A 118 3.50 0.72 -11.65
N PHE A 119 3.62 1.61 -10.66
CA PHE A 119 2.75 1.68 -9.49
C PHE A 119 1.87 2.93 -9.52
N CYS A 120 0.56 2.75 -9.44
CA CYS A 120 -0.42 3.83 -9.50
C CYS A 120 -1.13 4.06 -8.17
N PHE A 121 -1.16 5.31 -7.72
CA PHE A 121 -2.12 5.77 -6.73
C PHE A 121 -3.35 6.33 -7.45
N LEU A 122 -4.48 5.61 -7.33
CA LEU A 122 -5.76 6.13 -7.77
C LEU A 122 -6.23 7.17 -6.76
N ALA A 123 -5.91 8.42 -7.05
CA ALA A 123 -5.86 9.49 -6.07
C ALA A 123 -7.26 10.08 -5.82
N GLY A 124 -7.55 10.40 -4.55
CA GLY A 124 -8.80 11.03 -4.09
C GLY A 124 -8.52 12.26 -3.23
N HIS A 125 -9.51 12.84 -2.56
CA HIS A 125 -9.39 14.17 -1.91
C HIS A 125 -8.25 14.28 -0.86
N GLU A 126 -7.72 13.16 -0.35
CA GLU A 126 -6.57 13.10 0.57
C GLU A 126 -5.20 12.95 -0.15
N SER A 127 -5.10 13.44 -1.40
CA SER A 127 -3.98 13.16 -2.32
C SER A 127 -2.59 13.62 -1.86
N PHE A 128 -2.50 14.59 -0.95
CA PHE A 128 -1.20 15.04 -0.44
C PHE A 128 -0.46 13.95 0.35
N ALA A 129 -1.19 13.19 1.18
CA ALA A 129 -0.60 12.07 1.92
C ALA A 129 -0.26 10.88 1.01
N ALA A 130 -1.02 10.69 -0.08
CA ALA A 130 -0.71 9.68 -1.08
C ALA A 130 0.58 10.02 -1.83
N ALA A 131 0.75 11.28 -2.23
CA ALA A 131 1.93 11.81 -2.91
C ALA A 131 3.24 11.58 -2.14
N GLU A 132 3.31 11.99 -0.87
CA GLU A 132 4.52 11.84 -0.04
C GLU A 132 4.83 10.35 0.24
N GLY A 133 3.80 9.53 0.48
CA GLY A 133 3.97 8.08 0.62
C GLY A 133 4.52 7.43 -0.65
N ALA A 134 4.03 7.86 -1.81
CA ALA A 134 4.42 7.35 -3.12
C ALA A 134 5.92 7.57 -3.41
N ILE A 135 6.44 8.77 -3.12
CA ILE A 135 7.87 9.09 -3.28
C ILE A 135 8.72 8.19 -2.37
N GLY A 136 8.38 8.14 -1.07
CA GLY A 136 9.18 7.39 -0.10
C GLY A 136 9.22 5.90 -0.37
N ILE A 137 8.13 5.33 -0.90
CA ILE A 137 8.08 3.92 -1.34
C ILE A 137 9.00 3.72 -2.54
N ALA A 138 8.90 4.56 -3.57
CA ALA A 138 9.70 4.43 -4.79
C ALA A 138 11.20 4.57 -4.49
N GLU A 139 11.58 5.57 -3.69
CA GLU A 139 12.97 5.82 -3.33
C GLU A 139 13.61 4.61 -2.63
N LYS A 140 12.90 4.01 -1.67
CA LYS A 140 13.38 2.85 -0.95
C LYS A 140 13.42 1.60 -1.82
N ALA A 141 12.36 1.32 -2.58
CA ALA A 141 12.32 0.18 -3.49
C ALA A 141 13.46 0.26 -4.52
N ASN A 142 13.73 1.45 -5.05
CA ASN A 142 14.76 1.66 -6.06
C ASN A 142 16.21 1.51 -5.55
N LYS A 143 16.44 1.32 -4.25
CA LYS A 143 17.78 0.99 -3.73
C LYS A 143 18.25 -0.41 -4.11
N VAL A 144 17.30 -1.34 -4.26
CA VAL A 144 17.59 -2.76 -4.55
C VAL A 144 17.18 -3.18 -5.96
N ARG A 145 16.37 -2.35 -6.63
CA ARG A 145 15.93 -2.60 -8.00
C ARG A 145 16.97 -2.18 -9.03
N GLN A 146 17.01 -2.88 -10.15
CA GLN A 146 17.79 -2.54 -11.33
C GLN A 146 17.08 -1.46 -12.16
N LYS A 147 15.78 -1.63 -12.39
CA LYS A 147 14.94 -0.63 -13.05
C LYS A 147 14.14 0.17 -12.01
N PRO A 148 14.26 1.51 -12.00
CA PRO A 148 13.46 2.33 -11.11
C PRO A 148 11.97 2.14 -11.34
N LEU A 149 11.24 1.85 -10.27
CA LEU A 149 9.78 1.78 -10.27
C LEU A 149 9.20 3.14 -10.68
N ARG A 150 8.37 3.16 -11.72
CA ARG A 150 7.62 4.35 -12.12
C ARG A 150 6.41 4.49 -11.21
N VAL A 151 6.17 5.72 -10.77
CA VAL A 151 5.03 6.02 -9.90
C VAL A 151 4.17 7.08 -10.53
N ILE A 152 2.86 6.83 -10.56
CA ILE A 152 1.89 7.76 -11.09
C ILE A 152 0.76 8.03 -10.09
N LEU A 153 0.18 9.22 -10.18
CA LEU A 153 -1.09 9.55 -9.58
C LEU A 153 -2.11 9.67 -10.71
N ASN A 154 -3.27 9.04 -10.55
CA ASN A 154 -4.37 9.10 -11.51
C ASN A 154 -5.68 9.41 -10.79
N GLY A 155 -6.33 10.48 -11.21
CA GLY A 155 -7.56 10.99 -10.61
C GLY A 155 -7.36 12.41 -10.08
N LEU A 156 -8.43 12.99 -9.52
CA LEU A 156 -8.57 14.43 -9.26
C LEU A 156 -8.76 15.15 -10.59
N GLY A 157 -9.79 15.98 -10.74
CA GLY A 157 -9.96 16.75 -11.97
C GLY A 157 -8.68 17.50 -12.36
N LYS A 158 -8.54 17.86 -13.63
CA LYS A 158 -7.29 18.41 -14.21
C LYS A 158 -6.69 19.57 -13.39
N ASP A 159 -7.53 20.47 -12.89
CA ASP A 159 -7.12 21.59 -12.03
C ASP A 159 -6.46 21.13 -10.70
N ALA A 160 -7.09 20.16 -10.03
CA ALA A 160 -6.60 19.65 -8.76
C ALA A 160 -5.27 18.88 -8.95
N ALA A 161 -5.16 18.11 -10.02
CA ALA A 161 -3.91 17.43 -10.38
C ALA A 161 -2.78 18.43 -10.65
N GLN A 162 -3.05 19.54 -11.34
CA GLN A 162 -2.05 20.59 -11.58
C GLN A 162 -1.58 21.24 -10.28
N VAL A 163 -2.50 21.60 -9.38
CA VAL A 163 -2.18 22.23 -8.09
C VAL A 163 -1.35 21.27 -7.22
N ILE A 164 -1.75 20.01 -7.13
CA ILE A 164 -1.02 18.99 -6.36
C ILE A 164 0.37 18.76 -6.94
N SER A 165 0.48 18.72 -8.26
CA SER A 165 1.78 18.60 -8.94
C SER A 165 2.69 19.77 -8.59
N ARG A 166 2.16 20.99 -8.64
CA ARG A 166 2.92 22.20 -8.31
C ARG A 166 3.41 22.21 -6.87
N ILE A 167 2.54 21.87 -5.90
CA ILE A 167 2.89 21.92 -4.48
C ILE A 167 3.92 20.83 -4.14
N ASN A 168 3.77 19.62 -4.70
CA ASN A 168 4.66 18.50 -4.37
C ASN A 168 5.92 18.46 -5.23
N GLY A 169 5.97 19.22 -6.33
CA GLY A 169 7.07 19.19 -7.30
C GLY A 169 6.98 18.05 -8.32
N PHE A 170 5.79 17.50 -8.56
CA PHE A 170 5.60 16.42 -9.54
C PHE A 170 5.57 16.93 -10.97
N THR A 171 5.53 16.00 -11.91
CA THR A 171 5.24 16.29 -13.31
C THR A 171 3.74 16.21 -13.54
N PHE A 172 3.12 17.35 -13.81
CA PHE A 172 1.73 17.38 -14.26
C PHE A 172 1.67 16.92 -15.72
N VAL A 173 0.76 16.00 -16.01
CA VAL A 173 0.49 15.52 -17.37
C VAL A 173 -1.00 15.67 -17.64
N GLU A 174 -1.33 16.51 -18.60
CA GLU A 174 -2.70 16.72 -19.04
C GLU A 174 -2.98 15.87 -20.28
N THR A 175 -4.11 15.17 -20.25
CA THR A 175 -4.57 14.33 -21.35
C THR A 175 -5.81 14.87 -22.01
N GLU A 176 -6.02 14.52 -23.26
CA GLU A 176 -7.29 14.61 -23.97
C GLU A 176 -7.75 13.18 -24.29
N TYR A 177 -8.97 12.84 -23.87
CA TYR A 177 -9.55 11.51 -24.04
C TYR A 177 -10.41 11.44 -25.31
N ASP A 178 -10.16 10.43 -26.13
CA ASP A 178 -10.95 10.10 -27.31
C ASP A 178 -11.94 8.96 -26.99
N PRO A 179 -13.26 9.24 -26.91
CA PRO A 179 -14.27 8.24 -26.56
C PRO A 179 -14.51 7.22 -27.68
N TYR A 180 -14.09 7.48 -28.92
CA TYR A 180 -14.28 6.54 -30.03
C TYR A 180 -13.24 5.42 -30.02
N THR A 181 -12.01 5.76 -29.62
CA THR A 181 -10.90 4.79 -29.56
C THR A 181 -10.60 4.31 -28.15
N ASN A 182 -11.19 4.93 -27.11
CA ASN A 182 -10.87 4.73 -25.71
C ASN A 182 -9.37 4.97 -25.39
N THR A 183 -8.76 5.96 -26.04
CA THR A 183 -7.35 6.31 -25.84
C THR A 183 -7.18 7.74 -25.32
N VAL A 184 -6.02 8.01 -24.73
CA VAL A 184 -5.65 9.36 -24.27
C VAL A 184 -4.41 9.85 -25.01
N LYS A 185 -4.45 11.13 -25.39
CA LYS A 185 -3.30 11.85 -25.93
C LYS A 185 -2.80 12.85 -24.90
N GLU A 186 -1.48 12.94 -24.73
CA GLU A 186 -0.87 13.99 -23.91
C GLU A 186 -0.95 15.34 -24.65
N VAL A 187 -1.58 16.33 -24.02
CA VAL A 187 -1.71 17.70 -24.55
C VAL A 187 -0.83 18.70 -23.83
N TYR A 188 -0.41 18.39 -22.60
CA TYR A 188 0.49 19.23 -21.82
C TYR A 188 1.32 18.41 -20.83
N ARG A 189 2.59 18.81 -20.63
CA ARG A 189 3.48 18.25 -19.62
C ARG A 189 4.33 19.34 -19.00
N LYS A 190 4.38 19.37 -17.66
CA LYS A 190 5.26 20.27 -16.92
C LYS A 190 5.76 19.64 -15.63
N ALA A 191 7.08 19.52 -15.52
CA ALA A 191 7.76 19.24 -14.27
C ALA A 191 7.81 20.51 -13.41
N TYR A 192 7.39 20.42 -12.15
CA TYR A 192 7.44 21.54 -11.20
C TYR A 192 8.65 21.51 -10.26
N SER A 193 9.49 20.47 -10.34
CA SER A 193 10.77 20.38 -9.62
C SER A 193 11.82 19.64 -10.45
N GLU A 194 13.00 19.44 -9.87
CA GLU A 194 14.06 18.58 -10.39
C GLU A 194 14.25 17.35 -9.48
N GLY A 195 14.84 16.28 -10.00
CA GLY A 195 15.15 15.08 -9.21
C GLY A 195 14.00 14.06 -9.14
N LEU A 196 13.90 13.33 -8.01
CA LEU A 196 12.99 12.17 -7.88
C LEU A 196 11.51 12.57 -7.91
N ARG A 197 11.15 13.70 -7.32
CA ARG A 197 9.76 14.21 -7.31
C ARG A 197 9.24 14.45 -8.72
N ALA A 198 10.08 15.02 -9.60
CA ALA A 198 9.74 15.25 -11.00
C ALA A 198 9.49 13.96 -11.80
N LYS A 199 9.94 12.78 -11.32
CA LYS A 199 9.68 11.49 -11.98
C LYS A 199 8.28 10.94 -11.72
N VAL A 200 7.55 11.52 -10.76
CA VAL A 200 6.17 11.13 -10.48
C VAL A 200 5.26 11.88 -11.46
N ASN A 201 4.55 11.13 -12.32
CA ASN A 201 3.55 11.71 -13.21
C ASN A 201 2.22 11.82 -12.48
N CYS A 202 1.62 13.00 -12.48
CA CYS A 202 0.29 13.23 -11.91
C CYS A 202 -0.68 13.60 -13.03
N TYR A 203 -1.62 12.70 -13.26
CA TYR A 203 -2.68 12.80 -14.24
C TYR A 203 -3.97 13.24 -13.55
N GLY A 204 -4.63 14.24 -14.12
CA GLY A 204 -6.01 14.55 -13.77
C GLY A 204 -6.97 13.95 -14.81
N ALA A 205 -8.03 13.31 -14.32
CA ALA A 205 -9.04 12.68 -15.16
C ALA A 205 -10.42 13.24 -14.81
N ASN A 206 -11.20 13.58 -15.84
CA ASN A 206 -12.55 14.14 -15.67
C ASN A 206 -13.61 13.06 -15.49
N ASP A 207 -13.36 11.85 -16.01
CA ASP A 207 -14.26 10.71 -15.92
C ASP A 207 -13.52 9.37 -15.82
N VAL A 208 -14.28 8.31 -15.54
CA VAL A 208 -13.78 6.95 -15.33
C VAL A 208 -13.06 6.41 -16.57
N CYS A 209 -13.55 6.69 -17.77
CA CYS A 209 -13.01 6.14 -19.01
C CYS A 209 -11.65 6.79 -19.34
N GLU A 210 -11.51 8.10 -19.18
CA GLU A 210 -10.21 8.78 -19.26
C GLU A 210 -9.24 8.20 -18.22
N GLY A 211 -9.71 7.98 -17.00
CA GLY A 211 -8.93 7.34 -15.94
C GLY A 211 -8.43 5.94 -16.31
N VAL A 212 -9.27 5.09 -16.90
CA VAL A 212 -8.89 3.74 -17.38
C VAL A 212 -7.90 3.84 -18.54
N ALA A 213 -8.11 4.75 -19.49
CA ALA A 213 -7.21 4.95 -20.62
C ALA A 213 -5.81 5.41 -20.16
N ILE A 214 -5.71 6.23 -19.11
CA ILE A 214 -4.44 6.59 -18.47
C ILE A 214 -3.73 5.35 -17.88
N MET A 215 -4.48 4.44 -17.24
CA MET A 215 -3.91 3.19 -16.69
C MET A 215 -3.28 2.34 -17.80
N HIS A 216 -3.95 2.23 -18.95
CA HIS A 216 -3.39 1.55 -20.14
C HIS A 216 -2.19 2.27 -20.72
N LYS A 217 -2.28 3.60 -20.86
CA LYS A 217 -1.19 4.43 -21.39
C LYS A 217 0.10 4.26 -20.60
N GLU A 218 0.00 4.20 -19.27
CA GLU A 218 1.17 4.06 -18.40
C GLU A 218 1.59 2.61 -18.17
N GLY A 219 0.76 1.64 -18.57
CA GLY A 219 1.00 0.21 -18.36
C GLY A 219 1.06 -0.12 -16.86
N VAL A 220 0.00 0.22 -16.12
CA VAL A 220 -0.02 0.06 -14.67
C VAL A 220 -0.07 -1.42 -14.28
N ASP A 221 0.90 -1.86 -13.48
CA ASP A 221 1.01 -3.24 -12.98
C ASP A 221 0.37 -3.39 -11.59
N VAL A 222 0.50 -2.37 -10.76
CA VAL A 222 -0.01 -2.36 -9.39
C VAL A 222 -0.74 -1.05 -9.12
N SER A 223 -1.89 -1.09 -8.47
CA SER A 223 -2.51 0.14 -7.96
C SER A 223 -3.07 0.02 -6.55
N ILE A 224 -3.19 1.17 -5.89
CA ILE A 224 -3.94 1.31 -4.66
C ILE A 224 -5.01 2.38 -4.81
N THR A 225 -6.24 2.06 -4.44
CA THR A 225 -7.34 3.05 -4.42
C THR A 225 -7.20 3.94 -3.20
N GLY A 226 -6.95 5.22 -3.41
CA GLY A 226 -6.91 6.22 -2.34
C GLY A 226 -8.29 6.51 -1.76
N ASN A 227 -8.29 7.14 -0.59
CA ASN A 227 -9.52 7.61 0.05
C ASN A 227 -10.05 8.87 -0.66
N SER A 228 -11.36 8.97 -0.81
CA SER A 228 -12.05 10.05 -1.53
C SER A 228 -13.38 10.38 -0.85
N THR A 229 -13.94 11.57 -1.09
CA THR A 229 -15.30 11.91 -0.65
C THR A 229 -16.36 11.09 -1.40
N ASN A 230 -16.05 10.63 -2.62
CA ASN A 230 -16.91 9.69 -3.36
C ASN A 230 -16.09 8.66 -4.16
N PRO A 231 -15.53 7.62 -3.50
CA PRO A 231 -14.68 6.64 -4.15
C PRO A 231 -15.42 5.72 -5.13
N THR A 232 -16.75 5.67 -5.02
CA THR A 232 -17.63 4.91 -5.92
C THR A 232 -17.83 5.57 -7.29
N ARG A 233 -17.44 6.84 -7.45
CA ARG A 233 -17.55 7.55 -8.74
C ARG A 233 -16.31 7.48 -9.61
N PHE A 234 -15.14 7.15 -9.05
CA PHE A 234 -13.89 7.15 -9.82
C PHE A 234 -12.97 5.99 -9.46
N GLN A 235 -12.37 5.96 -8.26
CA GLN A 235 -11.26 5.05 -7.94
C GLN A 235 -11.64 3.57 -8.10
N HIS A 236 -12.76 3.13 -7.52
CA HIS A 236 -13.19 1.73 -7.65
C HIS A 236 -13.66 1.39 -9.08
N PRO A 237 -14.46 2.22 -9.77
CA PRO A 237 -14.76 2.00 -11.19
C PRO A 237 -13.51 1.90 -12.08
N VAL A 238 -12.55 2.82 -11.95
CA VAL A 238 -11.30 2.76 -12.74
C VAL A 238 -10.54 1.47 -12.46
N ALA A 239 -10.32 1.13 -11.18
CA ALA A 239 -9.58 -0.08 -10.81
C ALA A 239 -10.28 -1.36 -11.30
N GLY A 240 -11.60 -1.43 -11.16
CA GLY A 240 -12.41 -2.59 -11.56
C GLY A 240 -12.48 -2.78 -13.06
N THR A 241 -12.76 -1.72 -13.82
CA THR A 241 -12.77 -1.76 -15.29
C THR A 241 -11.40 -2.14 -15.82
N TYR A 242 -10.34 -1.49 -15.35
CA TYR A 242 -8.97 -1.80 -15.77
C TYR A 242 -8.56 -3.24 -15.42
N LYS A 243 -8.95 -3.76 -14.24
CA LYS A 243 -8.71 -5.16 -13.88
C LYS A 243 -9.37 -6.12 -14.86
N LYS A 244 -10.65 -5.89 -15.19
CA LYS A 244 -11.37 -6.73 -16.15
C LYS A 244 -10.67 -6.72 -17.51
N GLU A 245 -10.34 -5.55 -18.04
CA GLU A 245 -9.67 -5.42 -19.34
C GLU A 245 -8.28 -6.05 -19.35
N CYS A 246 -7.50 -5.91 -18.27
CA CYS A 246 -6.20 -6.59 -18.14
C CYS A 246 -6.35 -8.12 -18.21
N LEU A 247 -7.33 -8.68 -17.50
CA LEU A 247 -7.59 -10.12 -17.51
C LEU A 247 -7.98 -10.61 -18.90
N GLU A 248 -8.84 -9.89 -19.61
CA GLU A 248 -9.23 -10.19 -20.99
C GLU A 248 -8.04 -10.10 -21.97
N GLN A 249 -7.08 -9.22 -21.70
CA GLN A 249 -5.83 -9.09 -22.47
C GLN A 249 -4.73 -10.07 -22.03
N GLY A 250 -4.96 -10.92 -21.02
CA GLY A 250 -3.94 -11.80 -20.44
C GLY A 250 -2.82 -11.07 -19.70
N LYS A 251 -3.02 -9.81 -19.33
CA LYS A 251 -2.07 -8.99 -18.55
C LYS A 251 -2.31 -9.16 -17.06
N LYS A 252 -1.22 -9.28 -16.30
CA LYS A 252 -1.29 -9.28 -14.84
C LYS A 252 -1.45 -7.84 -14.34
N TYR A 253 -2.36 -7.65 -13.40
CA TYR A 253 -2.53 -6.39 -12.68
C TYR A 253 -2.93 -6.72 -11.24
N PHE A 254 -2.25 -6.12 -10.26
CA PHE A 254 -2.53 -6.30 -8.84
C PHE A 254 -3.23 -5.05 -8.29
N SER A 255 -4.46 -5.20 -7.84
CA SER A 255 -5.28 -4.10 -7.35
C SER A 255 -5.47 -4.17 -5.86
N VAL A 256 -5.21 -3.07 -5.19
CA VAL A 256 -5.39 -2.92 -3.75
C VAL A 256 -6.53 -1.97 -3.47
N ALA A 257 -7.56 -2.45 -2.78
CA ALA A 257 -8.62 -1.61 -2.25
C ALA A 257 -8.21 -1.11 -0.86
N SER A 258 -7.83 0.17 -0.74
CA SER A 258 -7.49 0.76 0.57
C SER A 258 -8.74 0.97 1.41
N GLY A 259 -8.67 0.54 2.66
CA GLY A 259 -9.82 0.44 3.55
C GLY A 259 -10.36 1.75 4.14
N GLY A 260 -9.89 2.91 3.68
CA GLY A 260 -10.46 4.19 4.14
C GLY A 260 -11.95 4.29 3.83
N GLY A 261 -12.42 3.56 2.81
CA GLY A 261 -13.82 3.40 2.46
C GLY A 261 -14.55 2.25 3.17
N THR A 262 -13.88 1.21 3.67
CA THR A 262 -14.58 0.04 4.27
C THR A 262 -15.32 0.36 5.57
N GLY A 263 -15.04 1.52 6.17
CA GLY A 263 -15.78 2.04 7.33
C GLY A 263 -16.37 3.45 7.15
N ARG A 264 -15.96 4.23 6.13
CA ARG A 264 -16.66 5.48 5.77
C ARG A 264 -17.85 5.11 4.91
N THR A 265 -18.99 4.93 5.55
CA THR A 265 -20.28 5.03 4.88
C THR A 265 -20.26 6.29 4.01
N LEU A 266 -20.52 6.16 2.71
CA LEU A 266 -20.99 7.31 1.97
C LEU A 266 -22.18 7.85 2.75
N HIS A 267 -22.15 9.10 3.23
CA HIS A 267 -23.29 9.63 3.96
C HIS A 267 -24.56 9.24 3.18
N PRO A 268 -25.58 8.61 3.80
CA PRO A 268 -26.76 8.13 3.08
C PRO A 268 -27.34 9.18 2.12
N ASP A 269 -27.21 10.45 2.50
CA ASP A 269 -27.62 11.61 1.71
C ASP A 269 -26.69 11.92 0.51
N ASN A 270 -25.39 11.61 0.59
CA ASN A 270 -24.44 11.78 -0.53
C ASN A 270 -24.73 10.85 -1.72
N MET A 271 -25.39 9.72 -1.46
CA MET A 271 -25.74 8.72 -2.48
C MET A 271 -27.25 8.60 -2.71
N ALA A 272 -28.06 9.32 -1.93
CA ALA A 272 -29.52 9.15 -1.85
C ALA A 272 -29.96 7.67 -1.70
N ALA A 273 -29.09 6.82 -1.17
CA ALA A 273 -29.27 5.36 -1.11
C ALA A 273 -29.65 4.88 0.29
N GLY A 274 -29.84 5.80 1.24
CA GLY A 274 -30.22 5.45 2.60
C GLY A 274 -29.18 4.50 3.24
N PRO A 275 -29.62 3.61 4.15
CA PRO A 275 -28.74 2.61 4.74
C PRO A 275 -28.08 1.62 3.75
N ALA A 276 -28.57 1.49 2.51
CA ALA A 276 -27.93 0.62 1.52
C ALA A 276 -26.53 1.14 1.08
N SER A 277 -26.22 2.41 1.38
CA SER A 277 -24.88 2.98 1.16
C SER A 277 -23.82 2.47 2.15
N TYR A 278 -24.23 1.91 3.31
CA TYR A 278 -23.32 1.28 4.27
C TYR A 278 -22.64 0.06 3.62
N GLY A 279 -21.32 0.13 3.47
CA GLY A 279 -20.53 -0.96 2.90
C GLY A 279 -20.49 -1.02 1.37
N MET A 280 -21.05 -0.04 0.63
CA MET A 280 -20.97 -0.03 -0.84
C MET A 280 -19.50 0.02 -1.32
N THR A 281 -18.67 0.82 -0.65
CA THR A 281 -17.22 0.89 -0.84
C THR A 281 -16.51 -0.44 -0.56
N ASP A 282 -16.94 -1.16 0.49
CA ASP A 282 -16.43 -2.50 0.79
C ASP A 282 -16.76 -3.47 -0.34
N THR A 283 -18.02 -3.50 -0.78
CA THR A 283 -18.49 -4.34 -1.88
C THR A 283 -17.76 -4.02 -3.18
N MET A 284 -17.61 -2.74 -3.53
CA MET A 284 -16.88 -2.32 -4.73
C MET A 284 -15.41 -2.73 -4.68
N GLY A 285 -14.75 -2.57 -3.52
CA GLY A 285 -13.38 -3.04 -3.33
C GLY A 285 -13.23 -4.54 -3.60
N ARG A 286 -14.18 -5.36 -3.13
CA ARG A 286 -14.16 -6.83 -3.33
C ARG A 286 -14.35 -7.26 -4.78
N MET A 287 -14.89 -6.41 -5.65
CA MET A 287 -15.08 -6.76 -7.07
C MET A 287 -13.77 -6.76 -7.86
N HIS A 288 -12.74 -6.04 -7.41
CA HIS A 288 -11.51 -5.87 -8.18
C HIS A 288 -10.24 -6.19 -7.39
N SER A 289 -10.27 -6.10 -6.06
CA SER A 289 -9.05 -6.17 -5.26
C SER A 289 -8.50 -7.59 -5.13
N ASP A 290 -7.18 -7.70 -5.29
CA ASP A 290 -6.39 -8.88 -4.90
C ASP A 290 -5.99 -8.80 -3.41
N ALA A 291 -5.91 -7.58 -2.87
CA ALA A 291 -5.78 -7.32 -1.44
C ALA A 291 -6.68 -6.17 -1.02
N GLN A 292 -7.40 -6.35 0.08
CA GLN A 292 -8.25 -5.32 0.65
C GLN A 292 -7.74 -4.95 2.03
N PHE A 293 -7.27 -3.72 2.18
CA PHE A 293 -6.79 -3.22 3.45
C PHE A 293 -7.96 -2.74 4.31
N ALA A 294 -7.72 -2.64 5.62
CA ALA A 294 -8.74 -2.26 6.59
C ALA A 294 -8.39 -0.90 7.21
N GLY A 295 -9.37 -0.02 7.35
CA GLY A 295 -9.19 1.28 8.00
C GLY A 295 -8.52 2.34 7.11
N SER A 296 -8.42 3.55 7.65
CA SER A 296 -7.90 4.73 6.94
C SER A 296 -6.44 4.57 6.51
N SER A 297 -6.09 5.17 5.36
CA SER A 297 -4.72 5.19 4.82
C SER A 297 -3.69 5.84 5.76
N SER A 298 -4.13 6.70 6.69
CA SER A 298 -3.23 7.54 7.49
C SER A 298 -3.46 7.49 9.01
N VAL A 299 -4.57 6.91 9.50
CA VAL A 299 -4.96 7.00 10.92
C VAL A 299 -4.82 5.63 11.61
N PRO A 300 -3.81 5.44 12.49
CA PRO A 300 -3.58 4.21 13.26
C PRO A 300 -4.82 3.64 13.95
N ALA A 301 -5.59 4.48 14.63
CA ALA A 301 -6.75 4.04 15.40
C ALA A 301 -7.81 3.34 14.53
N HIS A 302 -8.05 3.81 13.30
CA HIS A 302 -9.00 3.18 12.39
C HIS A 302 -8.54 1.79 11.95
N VAL A 303 -7.23 1.55 11.92
CA VAL A 303 -6.65 0.26 11.54
C VAL A 303 -6.66 -0.71 12.73
N GLU A 304 -6.37 -0.24 13.94
CA GLU A 304 -6.51 -1.03 15.17
C GLU A 304 -7.96 -1.44 15.43
N MET A 305 -8.93 -0.55 15.22
CA MET A 305 -10.37 -0.84 15.35
C MET A 305 -10.82 -2.03 14.48
N MET A 306 -10.12 -2.29 13.37
CA MET A 306 -10.39 -3.41 12.46
C MET A 306 -9.64 -4.70 12.84
N GLY A 307 -8.89 -4.68 13.95
CA GLY A 307 -8.13 -5.79 14.49
C GLY A 307 -6.75 -6.01 13.85
N LEU A 308 -6.17 -5.00 13.18
CA LEU A 308 -4.80 -5.05 12.65
C LEU A 308 -3.79 -4.43 13.66
N ILE A 309 -2.80 -3.64 13.24
CA ILE A 309 -1.61 -3.31 14.05
C ILE A 309 -1.49 -1.84 14.46
N GLY A 310 -2.50 -1.01 14.17
CA GLY A 310 -2.45 0.41 14.48
C GLY A 310 -1.37 1.18 13.70
N ALA A 311 -1.31 1.00 12.39
CA ALA A 311 -0.51 1.83 11.47
C ALA A 311 -1.32 2.10 10.19
N GLY A 312 -1.19 3.28 9.59
CA GLY A 312 -1.94 3.62 8.37
C GLY A 312 -1.52 2.75 7.18
N ASN A 313 -2.44 2.44 6.27
CA ASN A 313 -2.16 1.54 5.13
C ASN A 313 -0.96 2.02 4.27
N ASN A 314 -0.89 3.31 3.93
CA ASN A 314 0.21 3.83 3.11
C ASN A 314 1.56 3.77 3.87
N PRO A 315 1.64 4.24 5.13
CA PRO A 315 2.79 3.99 5.99
C PRO A 315 3.21 2.52 6.06
N MET A 316 2.25 1.57 6.18
CA MET A 316 2.56 0.14 6.23
C MET A 316 3.24 -0.37 4.95
N VAL A 317 2.84 0.11 3.77
CA VAL A 317 3.57 -0.21 2.53
C VAL A 317 5.01 0.31 2.60
N GLY A 318 5.18 1.56 3.05
CA GLY A 318 6.49 2.17 3.25
C GLY A 318 7.36 1.45 4.28
N MET A 319 6.78 0.96 5.38
CA MET A 319 7.45 0.18 6.42
C MET A 319 7.89 -1.18 5.88
N THR A 320 7.00 -1.88 5.18
CA THR A 320 7.30 -3.20 4.58
C THR A 320 8.45 -3.09 3.59
N VAL A 321 8.41 -2.13 2.67
CA VAL A 321 9.48 -1.89 1.69
C VAL A 321 10.78 -1.49 2.39
N ALA A 322 10.73 -0.61 3.39
CA ALA A 322 11.92 -0.17 4.12
C ALA A 322 12.63 -1.34 4.82
N VAL A 323 11.89 -2.10 5.63
CA VAL A 323 12.44 -3.20 6.42
C VAL A 323 12.94 -4.31 5.49
N ALA A 324 12.21 -4.63 4.42
CA ALA A 324 12.63 -5.62 3.42
C ALA A 324 13.93 -5.24 2.71
N VAL A 325 14.08 -3.97 2.33
CA VAL A 325 15.33 -3.45 1.71
C VAL A 325 16.49 -3.54 2.70
N SER A 326 16.28 -3.15 3.97
CA SER A 326 17.33 -3.26 4.99
C SER A 326 17.73 -4.70 5.28
N ILE A 327 16.82 -5.67 5.19
CA ILE A 327 17.13 -7.10 5.28
C ILE A 327 18.04 -7.52 4.13
N GLU A 328 17.75 -7.12 2.89
CA GLU A 328 18.61 -7.42 1.73
C GLU A 328 19.99 -6.75 1.86
N GLU A 329 20.06 -5.48 2.26
CA GLU A 329 21.33 -4.78 2.50
C GLU A 329 22.16 -5.46 3.59
N SER A 330 21.52 -5.92 4.66
CA SER A 330 22.16 -6.66 5.75
C SER A 330 22.68 -8.03 5.29
N ALA A 331 21.90 -8.77 4.49
CA ALA A 331 22.33 -10.02 3.88
C ALA A 331 23.54 -9.83 2.94
N LYS A 332 23.54 -8.76 2.12
CA LYS A 332 24.68 -8.40 1.27
C LYS A 332 25.93 -8.04 2.07
N ALA A 333 25.76 -7.47 3.27
CA ALA A 333 26.83 -7.18 4.20
C ALA A 333 27.32 -8.42 4.98
N GLY A 334 26.74 -9.60 4.77
CA GLY A 334 27.14 -10.85 5.41
C GLY A 334 26.81 -10.90 6.91
N LYS A 335 25.80 -10.15 7.37
CA LYS A 335 25.40 -10.12 8.78
C LYS A 335 24.54 -11.32 9.20
N PHE A 336 23.96 -12.04 8.24
CA PHE A 336 23.25 -13.31 8.43
C PHE A 336 23.20 -14.12 7.12
#